data_AF-A0A4Q2DP83-F1
#
_entry.id   AF-A0A4Q2DP83-F1
#
_cell.length_a   1.000
_cell.length_b   1.000
_cell.length_c   1.000
_cell.angle_alpha   90.00
_cell.angle_beta   90.00
_cell.angle_gamma   90.00
#
_symmetry.space_group_name_H-M   'P 1'
#
loop_
_entity.id
_entity.type
_entity.pdbx_description
1 polymer ?
#
loop_
_entity_poly.entity_id
_entity_poly.type
_entity_poly.pdbx_seq_one_letter_code
_entity_poly.pdbx_strand_id
1 'polypeptide(L)' 'MLKLLTALLAFTVTGTIAAKLVGPFAQCGGIGYDGDTTCYPGYACTELNDWYSECQPVDAPIPTNP' A
#
# COMPACT_ATOMS: atom_id res chain seq x y z
N MET A 1 43.39 27.38 18.67
CA MET A 1 42.44 27.10 17.57
C MET A 1 42.67 25.68 17.07
N LEU A 2 42.02 24.71 17.72
CA LEU A 2 42.05 23.30 17.30
C LEU A 2 41.00 23.16 16.19
N LYS A 3 41.46 23.02 14.94
CA LYS A 3 40.60 22.86 13.76
C LYS A 3 39.78 21.58 13.95
N LEU A 4 38.50 21.75 14.24
CA LEU A 4 37.48 20.71 14.30
C LEU A 4 37.50 19.96 12.96
N LEU A 5 38.19 18.82 12.92
CA LEU A 5 38.07 17.84 11.85
C LEU A 5 36.67 17.24 11.96
N THR A 6 35.74 17.87 11.27
CA THR A 6 34.38 17.39 11.02
C THR A 6 34.47 16.14 10.17
N ALA A 7 34.57 14.97 10.82
CA ALA A 7 34.31 13.70 10.16
C ALA A 7 32.81 13.63 9.87
N LEU A 8 32.41 14.04 8.67
CA LEU A 8 31.04 13.89 8.19
C LEU A 8 30.80 12.38 7.97
N LEU A 9 30.23 11.70 8.95
CA LEU A 9 29.68 10.36 8.73
C LEU A 9 28.50 10.53 7.76
N ALA A 10 28.71 10.21 6.48
CA ALA A 10 27.65 10.11 5.51
C ALA A 10 26.76 8.91 5.87
N PHE A 11 25.73 9.13 6.69
CA PHE A 11 24.66 8.16 6.91
C PHE A 11 23.80 8.12 5.64
N THR A 12 24.11 7.18 4.74
CA THR A 12 23.22 6.88 3.61
C THR A 12 22.00 6.15 4.15
N VAL A 13 20.90 6.88 4.36
CA VAL A 13 19.59 6.28 4.65
C VAL A 13 19.12 5.58 3.38
N THR A 14 19.39 4.28 3.28
CA THR A 14 18.79 3.42 2.25
C THR A 14 17.40 3.05 2.74
N GLY A 15 16.40 3.87 2.39
CA GLY A 15 15.00 3.56 2.64
C GLY A 15 14.53 2.50 1.64
N THR A 16 14.31 1.27 2.09
CA THR A 16 13.62 0.26 1.27
C THR A 16 12.12 0.48 1.38
N ILE A 17 11.50 0.96 0.32
CA ILE A 17 10.04 0.99 0.16
C ILE A 17 9.54 -0.43 -0.14
N ALA A 18 9.39 -1.25 0.90
CA ALA A 18 8.66 -2.51 0.78
C ALA A 18 7.16 -2.20 0.76
N ALA A 19 6.54 -2.22 -0.42
CA ALA A 19 5.08 -2.18 -0.54
C ALA A 19 4.53 -3.45 0.12
N LYS A 20 3.68 -3.30 1.14
CA LYS A 20 3.05 -4.45 1.81
C LYS A 20 1.75 -4.77 1.07
N LEU A 21 1.48 -6.05 0.87
CA LEU A 21 0.28 -6.47 0.17
C LEU A 21 -0.95 -6.34 1.07
N VAL A 22 -2.03 -5.79 0.50
CA VAL A 22 -3.34 -5.64 1.15
C VAL A 22 -4.11 -6.96 1.05
N GLY A 23 -4.59 -7.43 2.20
CA GLY A 23 -5.37 -8.65 2.31
C GLY A 23 -6.71 -8.61 1.56
N PRO A 24 -7.35 -9.77 1.37
CA PRO A 24 -8.68 -9.86 0.78
C PRO A 24 -9.69 -9.07 1.61
N PHE A 25 -10.61 -8.37 0.93
CA PHE A 25 -11.66 -7.55 1.53
C PHE A 25 -11.18 -6.42 2.45
N ALA A 26 -9.88 -6.10 2.43
CA ALA A 26 -9.35 -4.95 3.15
C ALA A 26 -9.33 -3.71 2.26
N GLN A 27 -9.33 -2.54 2.90
CA GLN A 27 -9.21 -1.26 2.20
C GLN A 27 -7.87 -1.18 1.47
N CYS A 28 -7.91 -0.79 0.20
CA CYS A 28 -6.76 -0.61 -0.68
C CYS A 28 -6.75 0.76 -1.38
N GLY A 29 -7.75 1.60 -1.13
CA GLY A 29 -7.90 2.89 -1.77
C GLY A 29 -9.05 3.71 -1.20
N GLY A 30 -9.23 4.90 -1.78
CA GLY A 30 -10.21 5.90 -1.36
C GLY A 30 -9.57 7.24 -1.02
N ILE A 31 -10.35 8.31 -1.10
CA ILE A 31 -9.91 9.67 -0.73
C ILE A 31 -9.45 9.67 0.74
N GLY A 32 -8.19 10.08 0.96
CA GLY A 32 -7.57 10.16 2.29
C GLY A 32 -6.96 8.86 2.80
N TYR A 33 -6.93 7.79 1.99
CA TYR A 33 -6.26 6.55 2.34
C TYR A 33 -4.75 6.62 2.04
N ASP A 34 -3.93 6.55 3.08
CA ASP A 34 -2.45 6.60 3.02
C ASP A 34 -1.78 5.23 3.20
N GLY A 35 -2.58 4.14 3.22
CA GLY A 35 -2.07 2.78 3.38
C GLY A 35 -1.57 2.16 2.07
N ASP A 36 -1.20 0.88 2.13
CA ASP A 36 -0.80 0.14 0.94
C ASP A 36 -1.98 -0.01 -0.04
N THR A 37 -1.71 0.03 -1.35
CA THR A 37 -2.74 0.00 -2.39
C THR A 37 -2.71 -1.27 -3.25
N THR A 38 -1.71 -2.12 -3.06
CA THR A 38 -1.50 -3.32 -3.87
C THR A 38 -2.13 -4.54 -3.19
N CYS A 39 -3.18 -5.10 -3.78
CA CYS A 39 -3.82 -6.32 -3.28
C CYS A 39 -2.95 -7.58 -3.47
N TYR A 40 -3.18 -8.60 -2.65
CA TYR A 40 -2.64 -9.95 -2.90
C TYR A 40 -3.04 -10.48 -4.30
N PRO A 41 -2.22 -11.33 -4.93
CA PRO A 41 -2.57 -11.98 -6.20
C PRO A 41 -3.94 -12.67 -6.13
N GLY A 42 -4.74 -12.53 -7.19
CA GLY A 42 -6.13 -13.02 -7.25
C GLY A 42 -7.18 -12.00 -6.75
N TYR A 43 -6.75 -10.81 -6.32
CA TYR A 43 -7.63 -9.73 -5.90
C TYR A 43 -7.32 -8.43 -6.65
N ALA A 44 -8.34 -7.62 -6.90
CA ALA A 44 -8.23 -6.30 -7.49
C ALA A 44 -8.83 -5.25 -6.55
N CYS A 45 -8.16 -4.10 -6.46
CA CYS A 45 -8.68 -2.97 -5.69
C CYS A 45 -9.89 -2.38 -6.42
N THR A 46 -11.08 -2.61 -5.88
CA THR A 46 -12.35 -2.18 -6.48
C THR A 46 -12.95 -1.06 -5.66
N GLU A 47 -13.25 0.05 -6.30
CA GLU A 47 -13.92 1.18 -5.65
C GLU A 47 -15.35 0.80 -5.25
N LEU A 48 -15.70 1.02 -3.98
CA LEU A 48 -17.09 0.88 -3.49
C LEU A 48 -17.75 2.25 -3.32
N ASN A 49 -16.96 3.27 -2.96
CA ASN A 49 -17.32 4.68 -2.97
C ASN A 49 -16.04 5.53 -2.97
N ASP A 50 -16.22 6.86 -3.10
CA ASP A 50 -15.14 7.84 -3.12
C ASP A 50 -14.11 7.70 -1.98
N TRP A 51 -14.52 7.25 -0.80
CA TRP A 51 -13.67 7.14 0.39
C TRP A 51 -13.15 5.72 0.66
N TYR A 52 -13.63 4.72 -0.06
CA TYR A 52 -13.34 3.33 0.24
C TYR A 52 -13.29 2.45 -1.01
N SER A 53 -12.11 1.91 -1.29
CA SER A 53 -11.88 0.84 -2.26
C SER A 53 -11.41 -0.41 -1.53
N GLU A 54 -11.87 -1.58 -1.96
CA GLU A 54 -11.67 -2.86 -1.29
C GLU A 54 -11.02 -3.90 -2.22
N CYS A 55 -10.13 -4.74 -1.71
CA CYS A 55 -9.57 -5.86 -2.47
C CYS A 55 -10.62 -6.96 -2.70
N GLN A 56 -11.26 -6.94 -3.87
CA GLN A 56 -12.26 -7.94 -4.29
C GLN A 56 -11.61 -9.07 -5.10
N PRO A 57 -12.12 -10.32 -5.00
CA PRO A 57 -11.66 -11.41 -5.87
C PRO A 57 -11.87 -11.09 -7.35
N VAL A 58 -10.87 -11.37 -8.20
CA VAL A 58 -10.99 -11.14 -9.66
C VAL A 58 -11.93 -12.13 -10.36
N ASP A 59 -12.21 -13.27 -9.72
CA ASP A 59 -13.03 -14.37 -10.26
C ASP A 59 -14.33 -14.59 -9.45
N ALA A 60 -14.82 -13.59 -8.71
CA ALA A 60 -16.05 -13.76 -7.93
C ALA A 60 -17.19 -14.25 -8.86
N PRO A 61 -17.76 -15.47 -8.63
CA PRO A 61 -18.93 -15.90 -9.36
C PRO A 61 -20.01 -14.85 -9.17
N ILE A 62 -20.64 -14.41 -10.27
CA ILE A 62 -21.80 -13.54 -10.19
C ILE A 62 -22.76 -14.16 -9.17
N PRO A 63 -23.17 -13.46 -8.10
CA PRO A 63 -24.25 -13.95 -7.28
C PRO A 63 -25.49 -14.00 -8.16
N THR A 64 -25.76 -15.15 -8.77
CA THR A 64 -27.08 -15.45 -9.30
C THR A 64 -27.96 -15.63 -8.07
N ASN A 65 -28.45 -14.53 -7.54
CA ASN A 65 -29.62 -14.57 -6.69
C ASN A 65 -30.75 -15.17 -7.54
N PRO A 66 -31.36 -16.30 -7.14
CA PRO A 66 -32.60 -16.73 -7.78
C PRO A 66 -33.71 -15.68 -7.63
#